data_AF-A0A5E4IV40-F1
#
_entry.id   AF-A0A5E4IV40-F1
#
_cell.length_a   1.000
_cell.length_b   1.000
_cell.length_c   1.000
_cell.angle_alpha   90.00
_cell.angle_beta   90.00
_cell.angle_gamma   90.00
#
_symmetry.space_group_name_H-M   'P 1'
#
loop_
_entity.id
_entity.type
_entity.pdbx_description
1 polymer ?
#
loop_
_entity_poly.entity_id
_entity_poly.type
_entity_poly.pdbx_seq_one_letter_code
_entity_poly.pdbx_strand_id
1 'polypeptide(L)'
;MPEEKGGTKYCSNCGAEIDAKAVVCPKCGVAQHKPDEKVSSLWYLVPLFFGFIGGIVAWAVNKDRNAPKARNMLIFGIIWTIIVVILFGVSFLAILASIFGGH
;
A
#
# COMPACT_ATOMS: atom_id res chain seq x y z
N MET A 1 -15.32 -9.17 21.69
CA MET A 1 -15.53 -9.31 20.23
C MET A 1 -15.83 -7.90 19.72
N PRO A 2 -14.92 -7.22 19.03
CA PRO A 2 -15.14 -5.83 18.65
C PRO A 2 -16.26 -5.77 17.62
N GLU A 3 -17.29 -4.97 17.91
CA GLU A 3 -18.38 -4.70 17.00
C GLU A 3 -17.85 -3.90 15.80
N GLU A 4 -17.66 -4.62 14.70
CA GLU A 4 -17.44 -4.02 13.38
C GLU A 4 -18.71 -3.25 13.01
N LYS A 5 -18.66 -1.91 13.02
CA LYS A 5 -19.71 -1.06 12.44
C LYS A 5 -19.78 -1.33 10.93
N GLY A 6 -20.48 -2.41 10.57
CA GLY A 6 -20.79 -2.75 9.18
C GLY A 6 -21.74 -1.70 8.62
N GLY A 7 -21.27 -0.92 7.64
CA GLY A 7 -22.17 -0.10 6.85
C GLY A 7 -23.14 -0.99 6.06
N THR A 8 -24.24 -0.42 5.57
CA THR A 8 -25.14 -1.11 4.64
C THR A 8 -24.92 -0.61 3.21
N LYS A 9 -25.22 -1.44 2.23
CA LYS A 9 -25.25 -1.10 0.79
C LYS A 9 -26.52 -1.64 0.17
N TYR A 10 -26.88 -1.15 -1.00
CA TYR A 10 -28.03 -1.66 -1.75
C TYR A 10 -27.60 -2.71 -2.76
N CYS A 11 -28.38 -3.79 -2.89
CA CYS A 11 -28.18 -4.80 -3.92
C CYS A 11 -28.32 -4.18 -5.31
N SER A 12 -27.32 -4.39 -6.17
CA SER A 12 -27.30 -3.87 -7.55
C SER A 12 -28.41 -4.42 -8.46
N ASN A 13 -29.08 -5.51 -8.06
CA ASN A 13 -30.14 -6.15 -8.85
C ASN A 13 -31.54 -5.88 -8.31
N CYS A 14 -31.79 -6.14 -7.02
CA CYS A 14 -33.14 -6.06 -6.43
C CYS A 14 -33.40 -4.83 -5.55
N GLY A 15 -32.37 -4.00 -5.30
CA GLY A 15 -32.51 -2.80 -4.46
C GLY A 15 -32.68 -3.05 -2.96
N ALA A 16 -32.61 -4.31 -2.49
CA ALA A 16 -32.68 -4.60 -1.07
C ALA A 16 -31.45 -4.04 -0.33
N GLU A 17 -31.66 -3.49 0.87
CA GLU A 17 -30.59 -3.12 1.79
C GLU A 17 -29.93 -4.38 2.36
N ILE A 18 -28.61 -4.45 2.26
CA ILE A 18 -27.77 -5.59 2.65
C ILE A 18 -26.51 -5.09 3.37
N ASP A 19 -25.84 -5.99 4.09
CA ASP A 19 -24.56 -5.69 4.72
C ASP A 19 -23.50 -5.27 3.68
N ALA A 20 -22.67 -4.26 3.99
CA ALA A 20 -21.63 -3.77 3.07
C ALA A 20 -20.64 -4.87 2.65
N LYS A 21 -20.37 -5.85 3.52
CA LYS A 21 -19.48 -6.97 3.26
C LYS A 21 -20.18 -8.16 2.61
N ALA A 22 -21.50 -8.12 2.42
CA ALA A 22 -22.23 -9.18 1.75
C ALA A 22 -21.67 -9.39 0.33
N VAL A 23 -21.20 -10.62 0.07
CA VAL A 23 -20.72 -11.08 -1.24
C VAL A 23 -21.87 -11.65 -2.07
N VAL A 24 -22.93 -12.13 -1.43
CA VAL A 24 -24.15 -12.63 -2.07
C VAL A 24 -25.35 -11.99 -1.41
N CYS A 25 -26.30 -11.49 -2.21
CA CYS A 25 -27.54 -10.93 -1.67
C CYS A 25 -28.42 -12.06 -1.11
N PRO A 26 -28.82 -12.04 0.18
CA PRO A 26 -29.66 -13.07 0.77
C PRO A 26 -31.10 -13.07 0.26
N LYS A 27 -31.53 -12.00 -0.44
CA LYS A 27 -32.89 -11.90 -0.99
C LYS A 27 -33.03 -12.43 -2.42
N CYS A 28 -32.01 -12.24 -3.27
CA CYS A 28 -32.11 -12.62 -4.69
C CYS A 28 -30.96 -13.53 -5.18
N GLY A 29 -29.94 -13.78 -4.37
CA GLY A 29 -28.82 -14.67 -4.72
C GLY A 29 -27.77 -14.08 -5.66
N VAL A 30 -27.92 -12.84 -6.14
CA VAL A 30 -26.93 -12.21 -7.04
C VAL A 30 -25.67 -11.82 -6.27
N ALA A 31 -24.50 -12.14 -6.84
CA ALA A 31 -23.20 -11.76 -6.31
C ALA A 31 -23.02 -10.24 -6.30
N GLN A 32 -22.39 -9.74 -5.25
CA GLN A 32 -22.18 -8.32 -5.00
C GLN A 32 -20.68 -8.02 -4.94
N HIS A 33 -20.29 -6.83 -5.39
CA HIS A 33 -18.92 -6.39 -5.28
C HIS A 33 -18.53 -6.24 -3.80
N LYS A 34 -17.43 -6.90 -3.41
CA LYS A 34 -16.86 -6.74 -2.07
C LYS A 34 -16.12 -5.40 -2.04
N PRO A 35 -16.40 -4.51 -1.07
CA PRO A 35 -15.67 -3.27 -0.96
C PRO A 35 -14.19 -3.53 -0.68
N ASP A 36 -13.31 -2.76 -1.31
CA ASP A 36 -11.87 -2.79 -1.04
C ASP A 36 -11.61 -2.54 0.45
N GLU A 37 -10.68 -3.30 1.01
CA GLU A 37 -10.36 -3.14 2.41
C GLU A 37 -9.50 -1.88 2.61
N LYS A 38 -9.84 -1.09 3.63
CA LYS A 38 -9.07 0.09 3.98
C LYS A 38 -7.76 -0.34 4.63
N VAL A 39 -6.68 -0.32 3.85
CA VAL A 39 -5.33 -0.52 4.37
C VAL A 39 -4.85 0.78 5.02
N SER A 40 -4.30 0.71 6.24
CA SER A 40 -3.78 1.87 6.97
C SER A 40 -2.59 2.53 6.26
N SER A 41 -2.49 3.86 6.33
CA SER A 41 -1.35 4.60 5.75
C SER A 41 -0.04 4.43 6.53
N LEU A 42 -0.07 3.82 7.73
CA LEU A 42 1.15 3.51 8.49
C LEU A 42 2.12 2.58 7.74
N TRP A 43 1.62 1.80 6.78
CA TRP A 43 2.45 0.92 5.97
C TRP A 43 3.52 1.66 5.14
N TYR A 44 3.41 2.98 4.93
CA TYR A 44 4.47 3.77 4.31
C TYR A 44 5.71 3.96 5.19
N LEU A 45 5.59 3.73 6.51
CA LEU A 45 6.75 3.78 7.42
C LEU A 45 7.73 2.63 7.17
N VAL A 46 7.23 1.48 6.73
CA VAL A 46 8.07 0.30 6.45
C VAL A 46 9.09 0.60 5.33
N PRO A 47 8.70 1.05 4.12
CA PRO A 47 9.66 1.47 3.10
C PRO A 47 10.49 2.69 3.49
N LEU A 48 9.98 3.56 4.38
CA LEU A 48 10.74 4.73 4.85
C LEU A 48 11.99 4.31 5.65
N PHE A 49 11.85 3.31 6.55
CA PHE A 49 12.95 2.84 7.40
C PHE A 49 13.78 1.71 6.78
N PHE A 50 13.15 0.83 5.99
CA PHE A 50 13.80 -0.36 5.42
C PHE A 50 14.01 -0.26 3.89
N GLY A 51 13.82 0.94 3.32
CA GLY A 51 14.04 1.23 1.91
C GLY A 51 13.27 0.31 0.97
N PHE A 52 13.98 -0.17 -0.06
CA PHE A 52 13.42 -1.05 -1.08
C PHE A 52 12.85 -2.36 -0.51
N ILE A 53 13.56 -3.01 0.42
CA ILE A 53 13.09 -4.25 1.06
C ILE A 53 11.80 -3.98 1.83
N GLY A 54 11.74 -2.86 2.55
CA GLY A 54 10.51 -2.42 3.21
C GLY A 54 9.34 -2.20 2.24
N GLY A 55 9.62 -1.66 1.06
CA GLY A 55 8.64 -1.48 -0.01
C GLY A 55 8.05 -2.80 -0.53
N ILE A 56 8.91 -3.81 -0.75
CA ILE A 56 8.47 -5.14 -1.17
C ILE A 56 7.59 -5.78 -0.09
N VAL A 57 8.00 -5.73 1.17
CA VAL A 57 7.24 -6.30 2.29
C VAL A 57 5.88 -5.62 2.44
N ALA A 58 5.85 -4.29 2.42
CA ALA A 58 4.61 -3.51 2.49
C ALA A 58 3.65 -3.84 1.34
N TRP A 59 4.18 -4.05 0.13
CA TRP A 59 3.37 -4.48 -1.01
C TRP A 59 2.86 -5.90 -0.86
N ALA A 60 3.72 -6.87 -0.54
CA ALA A 60 3.39 -8.28 -0.51
C ALA A 60 2.26 -8.60 0.48
N VAL A 61 2.24 -7.93 1.64
CA VAL A 61 1.22 -8.12 2.68
C VAL A 61 -0.12 -7.47 2.31
N ASN A 62 -0.11 -6.39 1.52
CA ASN A 62 -1.32 -5.61 1.22
C ASN A 62 -1.88 -5.83 -0.19
N LYS A 63 -1.18 -6.57 -1.06
CA LYS A 63 -1.55 -6.77 -2.48
C LYS A 63 -2.96 -7.33 -2.67
N ASP A 64 -3.38 -8.23 -1.78
CA ASP A 64 -4.68 -8.93 -1.89
C ASP A 64 -5.82 -8.14 -1.23
N ARG A 65 -5.50 -7.16 -0.37
CA ARG A 65 -6.47 -6.33 0.36
C ARG A 65 -6.83 -5.07 -0.41
N ASN A 66 -5.83 -4.42 -1.00
CA ASN A 66 -5.98 -3.20 -1.78
C ASN A 66 -4.79 -3.06 -2.74
N ALA A 67 -4.92 -3.68 -3.92
CA ALA A 67 -3.90 -3.67 -4.96
C ALA A 67 -3.38 -2.26 -5.36
N PRO A 68 -4.24 -1.24 -5.57
CA PRO A 68 -3.75 0.08 -5.96
C PRO A 68 -2.95 0.74 -4.83
N LYS A 69 -3.41 0.63 -3.57
CA LYS A 69 -2.67 1.21 -2.44
C LYS A 69 -1.36 0.48 -2.18
N ALA A 70 -1.33 -0.85 -2.29
CA ALA A 70 -0.11 -1.64 -2.15
C ALA A 70 0.94 -1.25 -3.20
N ARG A 71 0.53 -1.03 -4.46
CA ARG A 71 1.44 -0.61 -5.53
C ARG A 71 2.08 0.76 -5.24
N ASN A 72 1.30 1.71 -4.70
CA ASN A 72 1.82 3.02 -4.33
C ASN A 72 2.86 2.94 -3.20
N MET A 73 2.72 2.02 -2.24
CA MET A 73 3.73 1.79 -1.19
C MET A 73 5.06 1.30 -1.76
N LEU A 74 5.02 0.38 -2.74
CA LEU A 74 6.23 -0.13 -3.40
C LEU A 74 6.93 0.97 -4.20
N ILE A 75 6.16 1.72 -5.01
CA ILE A 75 6.69 2.82 -5.81
C ILE A 75 7.33 3.88 -4.91
N PHE A 76 6.65 4.25 -3.82
CA PHE A 76 7.21 5.16 -2.82
C PHE A 76 8.55 4.65 -2.27
N GLY A 77 8.63 3.37 -1.88
CA GLY A 77 9.88 2.79 -1.38
C GLY A 77 11.01 2.80 -2.40
N ILE A 78 10.73 2.51 -3.67
CA ILE A 78 11.72 2.56 -4.75
C ILE A 78 12.22 3.99 -4.96
N ILE A 79 11.31 4.95 -5.12
CA ILE A 79 11.65 6.36 -5.36
C ILE A 79 12.45 6.92 -4.18
N TRP A 80 11.99 6.69 -2.96
CA TRP A 80 12.68 7.14 -1.74
C TRP A 80 14.10 6.57 -1.65
N THR A 81 14.25 5.27 -1.93
CA THR A 81 15.56 4.61 -1.92
C THR A 81 16.50 5.22 -2.98
N ILE A 82 16.01 5.44 -4.20
CA ILE A 82 16.79 6.08 -5.27
C ILE A 82 17.23 7.48 -4.86
N ILE A 83 16.33 8.29 -4.29
CA ILE A 83 16.64 9.64 -3.82
C ILE A 83 17.76 9.60 -2.77
N VAL A 84 17.64 8.74 -1.75
CA VAL A 84 18.67 8.58 -0.70
C VAL A 84 19.99 8.14 -1.32
N VAL A 85 20.01 7.14 -2.20
CA VAL A 85 21.23 6.65 -2.85
C VAL A 85 21.89 7.73 -3.71
N ILE A 86 21.12 8.53 -4.45
CA ILE A 86 21.67 9.63 -5.27
C ILE A 86 22.26 10.71 -4.36
N LEU A 87 21.51 11.17 -3.35
CA LEU A 87 21.95 12.22 -2.45
C LEU A 87 23.25 11.83 -1.73
N PHE A 88 23.25 10.68 -1.05
CA PHE A 88 24.41 10.23 -0.30
C PHE A 88 25.54 9.70 -1.20
N GLY A 89 25.22 9.09 -2.33
CA GLY A 89 26.19 8.55 -3.28
C GLY A 89 27.00 9.65 -3.95
N VAL A 90 26.35 10.72 -4.44
CA VAL A 90 27.08 11.86 -5.04
C VAL A 90 27.91 12.59 -3.99
N SER A 91 27.40 12.77 -2.77
CA SER A 91 28.19 13.33 -1.66
C SER A 91 29.42 12.48 -1.34
N PHE A 92 29.27 11.16 -1.27
CA PHE A 92 30.36 10.23 -0.99
C PHE A 92 31.42 10.26 -2.10
N LEU A 93 31.00 10.25 -3.38
CA LEU A 93 31.92 10.34 -4.52
C LEU A 93 32.69 11.67 -4.54
N ALA A 94 32.03 12.79 -4.24
CA ALA A 94 32.68 14.10 -4.17
C ALA A 94 33.75 14.16 -3.05
N ILE A 95 33.46 13.58 -1.89
CA ILE A 95 34.41 13.48 -0.77
C ILE A 95 35.61 12.60 -1.18
N LEU A 96 35.37 11.45 -1.78
CA LEU A 96 36.45 10.57 -2.27
C LEU A 96 37.33 11.27 -3.30
N ALA A 97 36.74 11.95 -4.28
CA ALA A 97 37.49 12.70 -5.29
C ALA A 97 38.37 13.81 -4.66
N SER A 98 37.89 14.46 -3.60
CA SER A 98 38.65 15.48 -2.88
C SER A 98 39.84 14.90 -2.10
N ILE A 99 39.73 13.66 -1.60
CA ILE A 99 40.80 12.97 -0.86
C ILE A 99 41.86 12.41 -1.82
N PHE A 100 41.46 11.80 -2.94
CA PHE A 100 42.37 11.10 -3.85
C PHE A 100 42.84 11.91 -5.06
N GLY A 101 42.09 12.96 -5.46
CA GLY A 101 42.44 13.82 -6.60
C GLY A 101 43.36 14.99 -6.26
N GLY A 102 43.74 15.15 -5.00
CA GLY A 102 44.65 16.20 -4.53
C GLY A 102 46.13 15.81 -4.49
N HIS A 103 46.51 14.64 -5.03
CA HIS A 103 47.90 14.14 -5.10
C HIS A 103 48.49 14.27 -6.51
#